data_AF-A0A661RBI1-F1
#
_entry.id   AF-A0A661RBI1-F1
#
_cell.length_a   1.000
_cell.length_b   1.000
_cell.length_c   1.000
_cell.angle_alpha   90.00
_cell.angle_beta   90.00
_cell.angle_gamma   90.00
#
_symmetry.space_group_name_H-M   'P 1'
#
loop_
_entity.id
_entity.type
_entity.pdbx_description
1 polymer ?
#
loop_
_entity_poly.entity_id
_entity_poly.type
_entity_poly.pdbx_seq_one_letter_code
_entity_poly.pdbx_strand_id
1 'polypeptide(L)'
;MDEMIGLKEKQGMLLSYLDDYMLTGGFPEVVVKGVDQQGYLKTLFDGILFKDIVKRYKVRQPQRLYDIGLYLLANHSNEFSLTRLKNIL
;
A
#
# COMPACT_ATOMS: atom_id res chain seq x y z
N MET A 1 -6.56 39.68 9.75
CA MET A 1 -5.48 39.40 8.77
C MET A 1 -4.55 38.33 9.31
N ASP A 2 -4.07 38.48 10.54
CA ASP A 2 -3.25 37.47 11.26
C ASP A 2 -3.94 36.10 11.41
N GLU A 3 -5.24 36.08 11.69
CA GLU A 3 -6.01 34.83 11.79
C GLU A 3 -6.09 34.06 10.46
N MET A 4 -6.08 34.79 9.33
CA MET A 4 -6.10 34.22 7.98
C MET A 4 -4.72 33.68 7.57
N ILE A 5 -3.65 34.33 8.02
CA ILE A 5 -2.26 33.87 7.85
C ILE A 5 -2.05 32.57 8.63
N GLY A 6 -2.47 32.52 9.90
CA GLY A 6 -2.37 31.32 10.72
C GLY A 6 -3.17 30.12 10.17
N LEU A 7 -4.28 30.37 9.46
CA LEU A 7 -5.03 29.30 8.78
C LEU A 7 -4.24 28.72 7.58
N LYS A 8 -3.55 29.56 6.82
CA LYS A 8 -2.74 29.13 5.67
C LYS A 8 -1.50 28.36 6.09
N GLU A 9 -0.86 28.76 7.18
CA GLU A 9 0.27 28.02 7.77
C GLU A 9 -0.16 26.62 8.23
N LYS A 10 -1.28 26.51 8.95
CA LYS A 10 -1.85 25.21 9.34
C LYS A 10 -2.19 24.34 8.14
N GLN A 11 -2.73 24.92 7.08
CA GLN A 11 -3.01 24.19 5.84
C GLN A 11 -1.72 23.62 5.25
N GLY A 12 -0.63 24.40 5.21
CA GLY A 12 0.67 23.92 4.73
C GLY A 12 1.24 22.79 5.57
N MET A 13 1.16 22.90 6.89
CA MET A 13 1.60 21.82 7.80
C MET A 13 0.80 20.52 7.59
N LEU A 14 -0.52 20.63 7.44
CA LEU A 14 -1.37 19.46 7.18
C LEU A 14 -1.04 18.78 5.86
N LEU A 15 -0.75 19.56 4.80
CA LEU A 15 -0.33 19.01 3.52
C LEU A 15 1.04 18.32 3.63
N SER A 16 1.99 18.92 4.35
CA SER A 16 3.30 18.29 4.60
C SER A 16 3.16 16.96 5.33
N TYR A 17 2.35 16.89 6.38
CA TYR A 17 2.11 15.64 7.10
C TYR A 17 1.38 14.60 6.25
N LEU A 18 0.49 15.04 5.35
CA LEU A 18 -0.16 14.15 4.40
C LEU A 18 0.85 13.58 3.40
N ASP A 19 1.74 14.41 2.85
CA ASP A 19 2.77 13.97 1.92
C ASP A 19 3.71 12.93 2.57
N ASP A 20 4.15 13.20 3.80
CA ASP A 20 4.95 12.24 4.59
C ASP A 20 4.19 10.93 4.79
N TYR A 21 2.91 11.00 5.18
CA TYR A 21 2.08 9.82 5.38
C TYR A 21 1.85 9.03 4.08
N MET A 22 1.67 9.70 2.95
CA MET A 22 1.52 9.04 1.65
C MET A 22 2.79 8.32 1.21
N LEU A 23 3.97 8.78 1.66
CA LEU A 23 5.24 8.10 1.42
C LEU A 23 5.48 6.93 2.38
N THR A 24 5.25 7.12 3.68
CA THR A 24 5.59 6.10 4.70
C THR A 24 4.47 5.09 4.98
N GLY A 25 3.23 5.48 4.72
CA GLY A 25 2.03 4.73 5.11
C GLY A 25 1.82 4.69 6.63
N GLY A 26 0.99 3.75 7.08
CA GLY A 26 0.55 3.62 8.48
C GLY A 26 1.03 2.38 9.21
N PHE A 27 1.96 1.59 8.65
CA PHE A 27 2.44 0.37 9.30
C PHE A 27 3.33 0.72 10.52
N PRO A 28 2.96 0.32 11.75
CA PRO A 28 3.70 0.72 12.95
C PRO A 28 5.16 0.30 12.93
N GLU A 29 5.49 -0.84 12.33
CA GLU A 29 6.88 -1.26 12.14
C GLU A 29 7.67 -0.23 11.34
N VAL A 30 7.10 0.29 10.26
CA VAL A 30 7.75 1.30 9.42
C VAL A 30 7.83 2.64 10.15
N VAL A 31 6.70 3.12 10.69
CA VAL A 31 6.56 4.48 11.22
C VAL A 31 7.19 4.65 12.62
N VAL A 32 7.11 3.62 13.47
CA VAL A 32 7.56 3.70 14.87
C VAL A 32 8.92 3.04 15.08
N LYS A 33 9.18 1.91 14.42
CA LYS A 33 10.41 1.13 14.64
C LYS A 33 11.53 1.47 13.64
N GLY A 34 11.23 2.26 12.61
CA GLY A 34 12.22 2.71 11.62
C GLY A 34 12.86 1.59 10.81
N VAL A 35 12.15 0.46 10.62
CA VAL A 35 12.63 -0.61 9.73
C VAL A 35 12.59 -0.15 8.28
N ASP A 36 13.46 -0.75 7.46
CA ASP A 36 13.43 -0.58 6.01
C ASP A 36 12.02 -0.87 5.45
N GLN A 37 11.36 0.20 5.00
CA GLN A 37 9.97 0.16 4.54
C GLN A 37 9.79 -0.84 3.39
N GLN A 38 10.67 -0.79 2.39
CA GLN A 38 10.50 -1.60 1.18
C GLN A 38 10.68 -3.09 1.48
N GLY A 39 11.75 -3.45 2.19
CA GLY A 39 12.02 -4.82 2.59
C GLY A 39 10.95 -5.38 3.53
N TYR A 40 10.51 -4.59 4.52
CA TYR A 40 9.46 -5.01 5.45
C TYR A 40 8.13 -5.25 4.74
N LEU A 41 7.63 -4.28 3.97
CA LEU A 41 6.34 -4.39 3.30
C LEU A 41 6.34 -5.49 2.23
N LYS A 42 7.47 -5.66 1.52
CA LYS A 42 7.62 -6.78 0.58
C LYS A 42 7.55 -8.12 1.30
N THR A 43 8.27 -8.27 2.41
CA THR A 43 8.27 -9.51 3.20
C THR A 43 6.88 -9.81 3.77
N LEU A 44 6.17 -8.78 4.25
CA LEU A 44 4.81 -8.89 4.74
C LEU A 44 3.87 -9.35 3.62
N PHE A 45 3.92 -8.71 2.46
CA PHE A 45 3.11 -9.07 1.30
C PHE A 45 3.39 -10.51 0.83
N ASP A 46 4.66 -10.87 0.66
CA ASP A 46 5.06 -12.22 0.26
C ASP A 46 4.61 -13.26 1.31
N GLY A 47 4.68 -12.90 2.60
CA GLY A 47 4.20 -13.73 3.71
C GLY A 47 2.70 -14.00 3.61
N ILE A 48 1.89 -12.95 3.50
CA ILE A 48 0.44 -13.06 3.36
C ILE A 48 0.08 -13.90 2.13
N LEU A 49 0.68 -13.58 0.99
CA LEU A 49 0.32 -14.22 -0.28
C LEU A 49 0.74 -15.69 -0.31
N PHE A 50 2.00 -15.99 -0.02
CA PHE A 50 2.51 -17.36 -0.18
C PHE A 50 2.23 -18.25 1.04
N LYS A 51 2.39 -17.72 2.26
CA LYS A 51 2.24 -18.53 3.49
C LYS A 51 0.78 -18.62 3.91
N ASP A 52 0.06 -17.50 3.92
CA ASP A 52 -1.28 -17.49 4.50
C ASP A 52 -2.37 -17.86 3.50
N ILE A 53 -2.18 -17.56 2.21
CA ILE A 53 -3.15 -17.84 1.15
C ILE A 53 -2.74 -19.07 0.32
N VAL A 54 -1.63 -19.01 -0.41
CA VAL A 54 -1.24 -20.08 -1.36
C VAL A 54 -1.12 -21.43 -0.66
N LYS A 55 -0.37 -21.48 0.46
CA LYS A 55 -0.18 -22.73 1.21
C LYS A 55 -1.46 -23.23 1.87
N ARG A 56 -2.28 -22.32 2.44
CA ARG A 56 -3.55 -22.67 3.12
C ARG A 56 -4.58 -23.25 2.16
N TYR A 57 -4.74 -22.63 0.99
CA TYR A 57 -5.77 -23.00 0.02
C TYR A 57 -5.27 -23.86 -1.14
N LYS A 58 -3.98 -24.25 -1.14
CA LYS A 58 -3.34 -25.05 -2.20
C LYS A 58 -3.60 -24.45 -3.59
N VAL A 59 -3.35 -23.14 -3.72
CA VAL A 59 -3.59 -22.40 -4.96
C VAL A 59 -2.76 -23.00 -6.10
N ARG A 60 -3.44 -23.35 -7.20
CA ARG A 60 -2.81 -24.03 -8.35
C ARG A 60 -1.83 -23.14 -9.12
N GLN A 61 -2.10 -21.84 -9.20
CA GLN A 61 -1.34 -20.86 -9.97
C GLN A 61 -0.89 -19.71 -9.06
N PRO A 62 0.09 -19.95 -8.16
CA PRO A 62 0.52 -18.95 -7.19
C PRO A 62 1.14 -17.71 -7.84
N GLN A 63 1.83 -17.86 -8.98
CA GLN A 63 2.41 -16.73 -9.71
C GLN A 63 1.33 -15.78 -10.23
N ARG A 64 0.24 -16.28 -10.82
CA ARG A 64 -0.86 -15.42 -11.28
C ARG A 64 -1.51 -14.65 -10.13
N LEU A 65 -1.65 -15.29 -8.97
CA LEU A 65 -2.16 -14.62 -7.78
C LEU A 65 -1.21 -13.51 -7.31
N TYR A 66 0.09 -13.75 -7.38
CA TYR A 66 1.12 -12.74 -7.10
C TYR A 66 1.01 -11.54 -8.03
N ASP A 67 0.90 -11.78 -9.34
CA ASP A 67 0.81 -10.73 -10.36
C ASP A 67 -0.48 -9.90 -10.19
N ILE A 68 -1.61 -10.54 -9.87
CA ILE A 68 -2.86 -9.85 -9.51
C ILE A 68 -2.66 -9.01 -8.24
N GLY A 69 -2.02 -9.56 -7.22
CA GLY A 69 -1.74 -8.83 -5.98
C GLY A 69 -0.89 -7.57 -6.22
N LEU A 70 0.18 -7.69 -7.01
CA LEU A 70 1.02 -6.55 -7.41
C LEU A 70 0.24 -5.52 -8.22
N TYR A 71 -0.59 -5.97 -9.18
CA TYR A 71 -1.44 -5.07 -9.96
C TYR A 71 -2.36 -4.25 -9.04
N LEU A 72 -3.01 -4.90 -8.08
CA LEU A 72 -3.93 -4.24 -7.14
C LEU A 72 -3.20 -3.27 -6.22
N LEU A 73 -1.99 -3.61 -5.74
CA LEU A 73 -1.17 -2.70 -4.93
C LEU A 73 -0.76 -1.44 -5.70
N ALA A 74 -0.32 -1.61 -6.95
CA ALA A 74 0.07 -0.50 -7.82
C ALA A 74 -1.11 0.40 -8.19
N ASN A 75 -2.35 -0.09 -8.04
CA ASN A 75 -3.59 0.60 -8.44
C ASN A 75 -4.60 0.69 -7.29
N HIS A 76 -4.14 0.79 -6.04
CA HIS A 76 -4.97 0.66 -4.83
C HIS A 76 -6.13 1.65 -4.70
N SER A 77 -6.10 2.76 -5.44
CA SER A 77 -7.18 3.78 -5.47
C SER A 77 -7.99 3.78 -6.78
N ASN A 78 -7.68 2.90 -7.73
CA ASN A 78 -8.35 2.86 -9.02
C ASN A 78 -9.46 1.80 -9.04
N GLU A 79 -10.51 2.07 -9.81
CA GLU A 79 -11.53 1.06 -10.10
C GLU A 79 -10.93 -0.10 -10.92
N PHE A 80 -11.36 -1.32 -10.63
CA PHE A 80 -10.97 -2.52 -11.36
C PHE A 80 -12.17 -3.42 -11.64
N SER A 81 -12.07 -4.25 -12.68
CA SER A 81 -13.06 -5.27 -12.98
C SER A 81 -12.41 -6.64 -13.11
N LEU A 82 -13.07 -7.66 -12.58
CA LEU A 82 -12.58 -9.04 -12.63
C LEU A 82 -12.44 -9.54 -14.08
N THR A 83 -13.37 -9.14 -14.96
CA THR A 83 -13.32 -9.48 -16.38
C THR A 83 -12.08 -8.89 -17.05
N ARG A 84 -11.75 -7.63 -16.76
CA ARG A 84 -10.54 -7.01 -17.31
C ARG A 84 -9.30 -7.72 -16.80
N LEU A 85 -9.20 -7.93 -15.48
CA LEU A 85 -8.06 -8.61 -14.85
C LEU A 85 -7.81 -9.99 -15.47
N LYS A 86 -8.86 -10.81 -15.63
CA LYS A 86 -8.77 -12.14 -16.25
C LYS A 86 -8.19 -12.12 -17.68
N ASN A 87 -8.40 -11.03 -18.42
CA ASN A 87 -7.96 -10.93 -19.81
C ASN A 87 -6.52 -10.41 -19.93
N ILE A 88 -5.98 -9.77 -18.89
CA ILE A 88 -4.65 -9.15 -18.90
C ILE A 88 -3.61 -9.87 -18.03
N LEU A 89 -4.03 -10.78 -17.14
CA LEU A 89 -3.22 -11.55 -16.18
C LEU A 89 -3.69 -13.02 -16.13
#